data_AF-A0A9D2K936-F1
#
_entry.id   AF-A0A9D2K936-F1
#
_cell.length_a   1.000
_cell.length_b   1.000
_cell.length_c   1.000
_cell.angle_alpha   90.00
_cell.angle_beta   90.00
_cell.angle_gamma   90.00
#
_symmetry.space_group_name_H-M   'P 1'
#
loop_
_entity.id
_entity.type
_entity.pdbx_description
1 polymer ?
#
loop_
_entity_poly.entity_id
_entity_poly.type
_entity_poly.pdbx_seq_one_letter_code
_entity_poly.pdbx_strand_id
1 'polypeptide(L)'
;MRRQILENILGGQILSKGLLVRNWKFILYIFFLVLLYISIHFGIRNTMSRMTANEDILRNMRSEYMGKYTRLLHTGKRGEIEKLLEENGLNLVPPQTPPRRIIMEEK
;
A
#
# COMPACT_ATOMS: atom_id res chain seq x y z
N MET A 1 27.56 -37.63 14.00
CA MET A 1 26.76 -37.23 15.19
C MET A 1 25.44 -36.51 14.86
N ARG A 2 25.35 -35.52 13.96
CA ARG A 2 24.09 -34.77 13.74
C ARG A 2 22.95 -35.58 13.06
N ARG A 3 23.27 -36.55 12.21
CA ARG A 3 22.26 -37.41 11.54
C ARG A 3 21.55 -38.37 12.49
N GLN A 4 22.29 -38.98 13.41
CA GLN A 4 21.74 -39.87 14.43
C GLN A 4 20.73 -39.16 15.34
N ILE A 5 20.92 -37.86 15.62
CA ILE A 5 19.99 -37.08 16.45
C ILE A 5 18.66 -36.88 15.70
N LEU A 6 18.71 -36.54 14.41
CA LEU A 6 17.51 -36.41 13.57
C LEU A 6 16.79 -37.75 13.40
N GLU A 7 17.52 -38.84 13.18
CA GLU A 7 16.96 -40.19 13.06
C GLU A 7 16.39 -40.70 14.39
N ASN A 8 16.99 -40.36 15.54
CA ASN A 8 16.47 -40.73 16.86
C ASN A 8 15.26 -39.89 17.28
N ILE A 9 15.15 -38.65 16.79
CA ILE A 9 13.99 -37.77 16.99
C ILE A 9 12.82 -38.20 16.09
N LEU A 10 13.09 -38.49 14.81
CA LEU A 10 12.06 -38.93 13.85
C LEU A 10 11.68 -40.41 14.02
N GLY A 11 12.59 -41.25 14.51
CA GLY A 11 12.43 -42.70 14.66
C GLY A 11 11.76 -43.16 15.96
N GLY A 12 11.18 -42.26 16.76
CA GLY A 12 10.36 -42.62 17.92
C GLY A 12 11.10 -43.17 19.14
N GLN A 13 12.42 -43.29 19.11
CA GLN A 13 13.23 -43.79 20.24
C GLN A 13 13.21 -42.83 21.43
N ILE A 14 13.09 -41.52 21.17
CA ILE A 14 12.88 -40.51 22.23
C ILE A 14 11.48 -40.64 22.82
N LEU A 15 10.47 -40.99 22.03
CA LEU A 15 9.09 -41.19 22.49
C LEU A 15 8.98 -42.41 23.43
N SER A 16 9.83 -43.41 23.25
CA SER A 16 9.89 -44.65 24.05
C SER A 16 10.57 -44.48 25.43
N LYS A 17 11.34 -43.40 25.66
CA LYS A 17 11.86 -43.10 27.00
C LYS A 17 10.67 -42.81 27.93
N GLY A 18 10.48 -43.62 28.97
CA GLY A 18 9.27 -43.68 29.80
C GLY A 18 8.74 -42.36 30.40
N LEU A 19 9.52 -41.27 30.36
CA LEU A 19 9.07 -39.92 30.71
C LEU A 19 8.13 -39.29 29.67
N LEU A 20 8.32 -39.56 28.38
CA LEU A 20 7.50 -39.01 27.29
C LEU A 20 6.24 -39.85 27.04
N VAL A 21 6.33 -41.19 27.16
CA VAL A 21 5.16 -42.08 27.11
C VAL A 21 4.14 -41.71 28.19
N ARG A 22 4.60 -41.42 29.42
CA ARG A 22 3.72 -41.03 30.55
C ARG A 22 2.88 -39.79 30.24
N ASN A 23 3.40 -38.89 29.40
CA ASN A 23 2.78 -37.62 29.06
C ASN A 23 2.42 -37.52 27.57
N TRP A 24 2.11 -38.64 26.90
CA TRP A 24 1.72 -38.68 25.48
C TRP A 24 0.64 -37.63 25.10
N LYS A 25 -0.36 -37.42 25.97
CA LYS A 25 -1.42 -36.42 25.78
C LYS A 25 -0.87 -34.99 25.65
N PHE A 26 0.21 -34.65 26.36
CA PHE A 26 0.86 -33.34 26.32
C PHE A 26 1.62 -33.13 25.00
N ILE A 27 2.27 -34.17 24.49
CA ILE A 27 2.97 -34.11 23.18
C ILE A 27 1.96 -33.91 22.06
N LEU A 28 0.82 -34.62 22.11
CA LEU A 28 -0.27 -34.44 21.15
C LEU A 28 -0.84 -33.02 21.20
N TYR A 29 -0.96 -32.43 22.40
CA TYR A 29 -1.40 -31.06 22.57
C TYR A 29 -0.44 -30.06 21.90
N ILE A 30 0.87 -30.19 22.10
CA ILE A 30 1.87 -29.33 21.43
C ILE A 30 1.83 -29.52 19.92
N PHE A 31 1.71 -30.76 19.44
CA PHE A 31 1.60 -31.03 18.01
C PHE A 31 0.38 -30.35 17.39
N PHE A 32 -0.77 -30.43 18.06
CA PHE A 32 -1.97 -29.71 17.65
C PHE A 32 -1.75 -28.18 17.62
N LEU A 33 -1.06 -27.63 18.63
CA LEU A 33 -0.75 -26.21 18.70
C LEU A 33 0.19 -25.76 17.55
N VAL A 34 1.14 -26.60 17.16
CA VAL A 34 2.02 -26.35 16.01
C VAL A 34 1.23 -26.36 14.71
N LEU A 35 0.31 -27.32 14.54
CA LEU A 35 -0.59 -27.35 13.37
C LEU A 35 -1.49 -26.12 13.31
N LEU A 36 -2.06 -25.71 14.44
CA LEU A 36 -2.86 -24.48 14.56
C LEU A 36 -2.02 -23.25 14.18
N TYR A 37 -0.80 -23.16 14.69
CA TYR A 37 0.13 -22.08 14.36
C TYR A 37 0.43 -22.00 12.86
N ILE A 38 0.73 -23.14 12.22
CA ILE A 38 0.97 -23.19 10.77
C ILE A 38 -0.28 -22.74 10.00
N SER A 39 -1.47 -23.16 10.43
CA SER A 39 -2.75 -22.78 9.80
C SER A 39 -2.99 -21.27 9.87
N ILE A 40 -2.84 -20.67 11.06
CA ILE A 40 -2.99 -19.21 11.26
C ILE A 40 -1.95 -18.45 10.42
N HIS A 41 -0.70 -18.88 10.46
CA HIS A 41 0.39 -18.25 9.72
C HIS A 41 0.16 -18.30 8.20
N PHE A 42 -0.44 -19.38 7.68
CA PHE A 42 -0.78 -19.49 6.27
C PHE A 42 -1.87 -18.47 5.86
N GLY A 43 -2.86 -18.22 6.70
CA GLY A 43 -3.91 -17.22 6.44
C GLY A 43 -3.36 -15.79 6.33
N ILE A 44 -2.40 -15.43 7.19
CA ILE A 44 -1.78 -14.10 7.20
C ILE A 44 -1.00 -13.84 5.90
N ARG A 45 -0.38 -14.87 5.32
CA ARG A 45 0.42 -14.75 4.09
C ARG A 45 -0.39 -14.21 2.90
N ASN A 46 -1.63 -14.67 2.76
CA ASN A 46 -2.50 -14.24 1.65
C ASN A 46 -2.93 -12.77 1.82
N THR A 47 -3.23 -12.36 3.05
CA THR A 47 -3.58 -10.98 3.38
C THR A 47 -2.40 -10.04 3.15
N MET A 48 -1.19 -10.43 3.55
CA MET A 48 0.02 -9.63 3.35
C MET A 48 0.29 -9.38 1.85
N SER A 49 0.16 -10.42 1.01
CA SER A 49 0.34 -10.27 -0.44
C SER A 49 -0.67 -9.30 -1.06
N ARG A 50 -1.93 -9.37 -0.61
CA ARG A 50 -2.99 -8.44 -1.05
C ARG A 50 -2.73 -6.99 -0.60
N MET A 51 -2.23 -6.81 0.62
CA MET A 51 -1.85 -5.49 1.14
C MET A 51 -0.75 -4.86 0.28
N THR A 52 0.30 -5.61 -0.05
CA THR A 52 1.39 -5.12 -0.91
C THR A 52 0.89 -4.73 -2.31
N ALA A 53 0.04 -5.56 -2.93
CA ALA A 53 -0.53 -5.24 -4.23
C ALA A 53 -1.41 -3.96 -4.19
N ASN A 54 -2.19 -3.80 -3.13
CA ASN A 54 -3.02 -2.60 -2.93
C ASN A 54 -2.17 -1.34 -2.69
N GLU A 55 -1.08 -1.44 -1.94
CA GLU A 55 -0.15 -0.33 -1.73
C GLU A 55 0.49 0.14 -3.04
N ASP A 56 0.89 -0.79 -3.91
CA ASP A 56 1.43 -0.47 -5.23
C ASP A 56 0.39 0.24 -6.12
N ILE A 57 -0.87 -0.21 -6.10
CA ILE A 57 -1.98 0.43 -6.83
C ILE A 57 -2.20 1.86 -6.31
N LEU A 58 -2.27 2.05 -4.99
CA LEU A 58 -2.44 3.37 -4.37
C LEU A 58 -1.27 4.30 -4.72
N ARG A 59 -0.03 3.80 -4.73
CA ARG A 59 1.15 4.55 -5.13
C ARG A 59 1.04 4.99 -6.59
N ASN A 60 0.63 4.10 -7.49
CA ASN A 60 0.45 4.43 -8.90
C ASN A 60 -0.65 5.49 -9.11
N MET A 61 -1.82 5.30 -8.48
CA MET A 61 -2.93 6.27 -8.56
C MET A 61 -2.53 7.65 -8.05
N ARG A 62 -1.75 7.70 -6.96
CA ARG A 62 -1.22 8.97 -6.43
C ARG A 62 -0.28 9.65 -7.42
N SER A 63 0.58 8.89 -8.08
CA SER A 63 1.48 9.40 -9.12
C SER A 63 0.69 9.98 -10.30
N GLU A 64 -0.30 9.24 -10.81
CA GLU A 64 -1.16 9.69 -11.91
C GLU A 64 -1.95 10.96 -11.56
N TYR A 65 -2.51 11.01 -10.34
CA TYR A 65 -3.20 12.20 -9.84
C TYR A 65 -2.27 13.41 -9.82
N MET A 66 -1.06 13.27 -9.28
CA MET A 66 -0.09 14.38 -9.22
C MET A 66 0.36 14.81 -10.61
N GLY A 67 0.53 13.88 -11.55
CA GLY A 67 0.82 14.18 -12.94
C GLY A 67 -0.29 14.99 -13.61
N LYS A 68 -1.56 14.56 -13.46
CA LYS A 68 -2.72 15.29 -13.99
C LYS A 68 -2.88 16.66 -13.35
N TYR A 69 -2.73 16.75 -12.02
CA TYR A 69 -2.80 18.00 -11.28
C TYR A 69 -1.72 18.98 -11.75
N THR A 70 -0.48 18.53 -11.89
CA THR A 70 0.62 19.37 -12.39
C THR A 70 0.37 19.84 -13.82
N ARG A 71 -0.18 18.98 -14.68
CA ARG A 71 -0.57 19.38 -16.05
C ARG A 71 -1.66 20.44 -16.06
N LEU A 72 -2.70 20.28 -15.23
CA LEU A 72 -3.76 21.27 -15.07
C LEU A 72 -3.22 22.61 -14.57
N LEU A 73 -2.33 22.58 -13.57
CA LEU A 73 -1.67 23.78 -13.07
C LEU A 73 -0.82 24.45 -14.15
N HIS A 74 -0.10 23.68 -14.97
CA HIS A 74 0.70 24.20 -16.07
C HIS A 74 -0.18 24.93 -17.07
N THR A 75 -1.21 24.26 -17.61
CA THR A 75 -2.17 24.86 -18.55
C THR A 75 -2.92 26.06 -17.95
N GLY A 76 -3.17 26.06 -16.63
CA GLY A 76 -3.78 27.18 -15.92
C GLY A 76 -2.85 28.38 -15.65
N LYS A 77 -1.55 28.29 -15.95
CA LYS A 77 -0.64 29.42 -15.79
C LYS A 77 -1.00 30.52 -16.77
N ARG A 78 -1.05 31.76 -16.26
CA ARG A 78 -1.36 32.97 -17.05
C ARG A 78 -0.55 33.06 -18.34
N GLY A 79 0.77 32.83 -18.27
CA GLY A 79 1.64 32.88 -19.46
C GLY A 79 1.43 31.74 -20.46
N GLU A 80 0.79 30.62 -20.08
CA GLU A 80 0.44 29.54 -21.01
C GLU A 80 -0.94 29.75 -21.62
N ILE A 81 -1.87 30.31 -20.84
CA ILE A 81 -3.16 30.79 -21.33
C ILE A 81 -2.95 31.92 -22.35
N GLU A 82 -2.04 32.87 -22.10
CA GLU A 82 -1.69 33.94 -23.04
C GLU A 82 -1.14 33.38 -24.37
N LYS A 83 -0.24 32.38 -24.31
CA LYS A 83 0.24 31.68 -25.51
C LYS A 83 -0.88 30.95 -26.24
N LEU A 84 -1.75 30.24 -25.53
CA LEU A 84 -2.91 29.56 -26.13
C LEU A 84 -3.88 30.56 -26.78
N LEU A 85 -4.09 31.74 -26.19
CA LEU A 85 -4.92 32.80 -26.75
C LEU A 85 -4.31 33.37 -28.03
N GLU A 86 -2.99 33.59 -28.05
CA GLU A 86 -2.23 34.04 -29.22
C GLU A 86 -2.27 33.00 -30.36
N GLU A 87 -2.05 31.72 -30.04
CA GLU A 87 -2.14 30.59 -31.00
C GLU A 87 -3.54 30.43 -31.60
N ASN A 88 -4.60 30.73 -30.84
CA ASN A 88 -6.00 30.68 -31.31
C ASN A 88 -6.48 32.01 -31.95
N GLY A 89 -5.58 32.98 -32.16
CA GLY A 89 -5.89 34.24 -32.84
C GLY A 89 -6.76 35.21 -32.03
N LEU A 90 -6.86 35.02 -30.72
CA LEU A 90 -7.62 35.87 -29.81
C LEU A 90 -6.68 36.92 -29.19
N ASN A 91 -6.80 38.18 -29.63
CA ASN A 91 -6.06 39.32 -29.06
C ASN A 91 -6.65 39.77 -27.70
N LEU A 92 -6.65 38.87 -26.71
CA LEU A 92 -7.10 39.14 -25.36
C LEU A 92 -5.88 39.44 -24.48
N VAL A 93 -5.67 40.72 -24.20
CA VAL A 93 -4.57 41.19 -23.34
C VAL A 93 -5.08 41.33 -21.91
N PRO A 94 -4.34 40.85 -20.88
CA PRO A 94 -4.76 41.04 -19.51
C PRO A 94 -4.92 42.54 -19.19
N PRO A 95 -6.00 42.95 -18.51
CA PRO A 95 -6.21 44.34 -18.16
C PRO A 95 -5.11 44.83 -17.21
N GLN A 96 -4.32 45.81 -17.67
CA GLN A 96 -3.24 46.45 -16.92
C GLN A 96 -3.76 47.29 -15.73
N THR A 97 -5.04 47.64 -15.74
CA THR A 97 -5.66 48.48 -14.71
C THR A 97 -6.65 47.66 -13.87
N PRO A 98 -6.52 47.70 -12.52
CA PRO A 98 -7.45 46.99 -11.65
C PRO A 98 -8.86 47.61 -11.74
N PRO A 99 -9.92 46.81 -11.64
CA PRO A 99 -11.29 47.30 -11.70
C PRO A 99 -11.58 48.25 -10.51
N ARG A 100 -12.04 49.46 -10.80
CA ARG A 100 -12.48 50.43 -9.78
C ARG A 100 -13.96 50.22 -9.46
N ARG A 101 -14.29 50.22 -8.17
CA ARG A 101 -15.68 50.23 -7.69
C ARG A 101 -16.28 51.59 -8.01
N ILE A 102 -17.30 51.61 -8.87
CA ILE A 102 -18.08 52.81 -9.17
C ILE A 102 -19.18 52.89 -8.10
N ILE A 103 -19.15 53.92 -7.26
CA ILE A 103 -20.24 54.22 -6.32
C ILE A 103 -21.04 55.33 -6.99
N MET A 104 -22.26 55.03 -7.43
CA MET A 104 -23.19 56.08 -7.87
C MET A 104 -23.74 56.75 -6.62
N GLU A 105 -23.53 58.07 -6.50
CA GLU A 105 -24.38 58.88 -5.64
C GLU A 105 -25.65 59.20 -6.41
N GLU A 106 -26.75 58.66 -5.91
CA GLU A 106 -28.12 58.94 -6.36
C GLU A 106 -28.44 60.38 -5.97
N LYS A 107 -28.88 61.19 -6.94
CA LYS A 107 -29.11 62.62 -6.81
C LYS A 107 -30.54 62.94 -6.44
#